data_AF-A0A350KLI8-F1
#
_entry.id   AF-A0A350KLI8-F1
#
_cell.length_a   1.000
_cell.length_b   1.000
_cell.length_c   1.000
_cell.angle_alpha   90.00
_cell.angle_beta   90.00
_cell.angle_gamma   90.00
#
_symmetry.space_group_name_H-M   'P 1'
#
loop_
_entity.id
_entity.type
_entity.pdbx_description
1 polymer ?
#
loop_
_entity_poly.entity_id
_entity_poly.type
_entity_poly.pdbx_seq_one_letter_code
_entity_poly.pdbx_strand_id
1 'polypeptide(L)'
;LGQIKMTAGLIAEMAPKIQDDLDAVFVKVGENRDDYFKPSADAPDTCAATPYDGLEVVRGMILSGGLPLIVDADELAKANELAREHANIDASLTGSAGLAGLRRLIKSKLVQQGERCGILFTGARESKCDLPAIPDKIVTLTAEDDLSKLTD
;
A
#
# COMPACT_ATOMS: atom_id res chain seq x y z
N LEU A 1 4.39 -14.41 -31.49
CA LEU A 1 3.52 -14.56 -30.29
C LEU A 1 2.13 -14.12 -30.70
N GLY A 2 1.21 -15.08 -30.84
CA GLY A 2 -0.09 -14.86 -31.47
C GLY A 2 -0.98 -13.93 -30.63
N GLN A 3 -1.44 -12.83 -31.24
CA GLN A 3 -2.51 -12.02 -30.66
C GLN A 3 -3.77 -12.88 -30.62
N ILE A 4 -4.22 -13.24 -29.42
CA ILE A 4 -5.57 -13.78 -29.22
C ILE A 4 -6.52 -12.63 -29.54
N LYS A 5 -7.06 -12.63 -30.76
CA LYS A 5 -8.09 -11.70 -31.21
C LYS A 5 -9.41 -12.16 -30.56
N MET A 6 -9.59 -11.90 -29.27
CA MET A 6 -10.87 -12.06 -28.59
C MET A 6 -11.88 -11.16 -29.30
N THR A 7 -12.92 -11.75 -29.90
CA THR A 7 -14.02 -10.98 -30.49
C THR A 7 -14.85 -10.37 -29.36
N ALA A 8 -15.47 -9.20 -29.61
CA ALA A 8 -16.29 -8.52 -28.60
C ALA A 8 -17.40 -9.41 -28.00
N GLY A 9 -17.91 -10.37 -28.78
CA GLY A 9 -18.88 -11.37 -28.32
C GLY A 9 -18.31 -12.35 -27.30
N LEU A 10 -17.07 -12.84 -27.49
CA LEU A 10 -16.42 -13.74 -26.54
C LEU A 10 -16.13 -13.04 -25.21
N ILE A 11 -15.75 -11.75 -25.25
CA ILE A 11 -15.54 -10.93 -24.06
C ILE A 11 -16.86 -10.76 -23.30
N ALA A 12 -17.97 -10.48 -24.00
CA ALA A 12 -19.28 -10.31 -23.38
C ALA A 12 -19.82 -11.60 -22.74
N GLU A 13 -19.53 -12.77 -23.33
CA GLU A 13 -19.92 -14.07 -22.75
C GLU A 13 -19.01 -14.51 -21.59
N MET A 14 -17.71 -14.20 -21.65
CA MET A 14 -16.77 -14.60 -20.60
C MET A 14 -16.77 -13.66 -19.40
N ALA A 15 -17.09 -12.37 -19.59
CA ALA A 15 -17.04 -11.38 -18.51
C ALA A 15 -17.89 -11.74 -17.27
N PRO A 16 -19.15 -12.20 -17.40
CA PRO A 16 -19.95 -12.63 -16.24
C PRO A 16 -19.32 -13.80 -15.51
N LYS A 17 -18.80 -14.78 -16.26
CA LYS A 17 -18.18 -15.97 -15.69
C LYS A 17 -16.87 -15.64 -14.97
N ILE A 18 -16.08 -14.74 -15.53
CA ILE A 18 -14.87 -14.20 -14.89
C ILE A 18 -15.24 -13.45 -13.60
N GLN A 19 -16.34 -12.72 -13.61
CA GLN A 19 -16.82 -12.00 -12.43
C GLN A 19 -17.24 -12.97 -11.32
N ASP A 20 -18.01 -14.02 -11.64
CA ASP A 20 -18.42 -15.05 -10.69
C ASP A 20 -17.19 -15.77 -10.10
N ASP A 21 -16.22 -16.12 -10.93
CA ASP A 21 -14.95 -16.73 -10.50
C ASP A 21 -14.17 -15.79 -9.57
N LEU A 22 -14.09 -14.50 -9.88
CA LEU A 22 -13.44 -13.50 -9.04
C LEU A 22 -14.15 -13.33 -7.69
N ASP A 23 -15.48 -13.28 -7.68
CA ASP A 23 -16.23 -13.16 -6.42
C ASP A 23 -16.07 -14.40 -5.54
N ALA A 24 -16.06 -15.60 -6.12
CA ALA A 24 -15.74 -16.83 -5.39
C ALA A 24 -14.32 -16.81 -4.79
N VAL A 25 -13.34 -16.29 -5.54
CA VAL A 25 -11.96 -16.11 -5.05
C VAL A 25 -11.93 -15.08 -3.91
N PHE A 26 -12.63 -13.95 -4.04
CA PHE A 26 -12.67 -12.93 -2.99
C PHE A 26 -13.30 -13.45 -1.70
N VAL A 27 -14.37 -14.26 -1.78
CA VAL A 27 -14.96 -14.92 -0.60
C VAL A 27 -13.93 -15.85 0.04
N LYS A 28 -13.31 -16.74 -0.74
CA LYS A 28 -12.32 -17.69 -0.22
C LYS A 28 -11.13 -17.00 0.45
N VAL A 29 -10.58 -15.95 -0.16
CA VAL A 29 -9.45 -15.19 0.41
C VAL A 29 -9.91 -14.39 1.63
N GLY A 30 -11.11 -13.84 1.60
CA GLY A 30 -11.71 -13.11 2.74
C GLY A 30 -11.95 -13.98 3.96
N GLU A 31 -12.27 -15.27 3.78
CA GLU A 31 -12.41 -16.24 4.88
C GLU A 31 -11.05 -16.69 5.45
N ASN A 32 -9.96 -16.52 4.72
CA ASN A 32 -8.62 -17.04 5.06
C ASN A 32 -7.54 -15.95 5.00
N ARG A 33 -7.86 -14.70 5.37
CA ARG A 33 -7.00 -13.52 5.11
C ARG A 33 -5.56 -13.69 5.62
N ASP A 34 -5.39 -14.26 6.80
CA ASP A 34 -4.08 -14.44 7.43
C ASP A 34 -3.15 -15.34 6.63
N ASP A 35 -3.69 -16.28 5.85
CA ASP A 35 -2.87 -17.15 5.00
C ASP A 35 -2.23 -16.38 3.83
N TYR A 36 -2.91 -15.34 3.34
CA TYR A 36 -2.52 -14.59 2.15
C TYR A 36 -1.80 -13.27 2.46
N PHE A 37 -2.13 -12.63 3.59
CA PHE A 37 -1.63 -11.30 3.93
C PHE A 37 -0.70 -11.30 5.14
N LYS A 38 -0.29 -12.46 5.66
CA LYS A 38 0.70 -12.52 6.74
C LYS A 38 2.00 -11.79 6.34
N PRO A 39 2.62 -11.07 7.27
CA PRO A 39 3.96 -10.54 7.09
C PRO A 39 4.96 -11.66 6.75
N SER A 40 6.04 -11.30 6.07
CA SER A 40 7.15 -12.23 5.88
C SER A 40 7.78 -12.60 7.22
N ALA A 41 8.37 -13.79 7.32
CA ALA A 41 8.94 -14.29 8.58
C ALA A 41 10.09 -13.43 9.13
N ASP A 42 10.69 -12.61 8.27
CA ASP A 42 11.78 -11.66 8.54
C ASP A 42 11.31 -10.21 8.71
N ALA A 43 9.99 -9.95 8.68
CA ALA A 43 9.46 -8.62 8.88
C ALA A 43 9.77 -8.15 10.32
N PRO A 44 10.29 -6.92 10.53
CA PRO A 44 10.44 -6.36 11.87
C PRO A 44 9.08 -6.28 12.56
N ASP A 45 9.03 -6.41 13.90
CA ASP A 45 7.77 -6.47 14.68
C ASP A 45 6.82 -5.28 14.41
N THR A 46 7.36 -4.13 14.02
CA THR A 46 6.59 -2.94 13.63
C THR A 46 5.85 -3.08 12.28
N CYS A 47 6.24 -4.03 11.45
CA CYS A 47 5.60 -4.43 10.18
C CYS A 47 4.86 -5.78 10.29
N ALA A 48 4.75 -6.36 11.50
CA ALA A 48 4.22 -7.70 11.71
C ALA A 48 2.68 -7.79 11.76
N ALA A 49 1.97 -6.72 11.43
CA ALA A 49 0.51 -6.77 11.27
C ALA A 49 0.15 -7.11 9.82
N THR A 50 -0.69 -8.12 9.63
CA THR A 50 -1.43 -8.34 8.38
C THR A 50 -2.07 -7.01 7.95
N PRO A 51 -1.79 -6.46 6.74
CA PRO A 51 -2.47 -5.25 6.29
C PRO A 51 -3.98 -5.53 6.27
N TYR A 52 -4.68 -4.83 7.18
CA TYR A 52 -6.10 -5.07 7.46
C TYR A 52 -6.98 -4.92 6.20
N ASP A 53 -6.50 -4.18 5.20
CA ASP A 53 -7.16 -3.81 3.95
C ASP A 53 -6.53 -4.44 2.68
N GLY A 54 -5.65 -5.45 2.84
CA GLY A 54 -4.91 -6.04 1.71
C GLY A 54 -5.81 -6.61 0.60
N LEU A 55 -6.94 -7.26 0.96
CA LEU A 55 -7.88 -7.83 -0.01
C LEU A 55 -8.61 -6.74 -0.81
N GLU A 56 -8.94 -5.65 -0.14
CA GLU A 56 -9.65 -4.50 -0.68
C GLU A 56 -8.76 -3.74 -1.67
N VAL A 57 -7.46 -3.61 -1.36
CA VAL A 57 -6.46 -3.07 -2.29
C VAL A 57 -6.33 -3.95 -3.53
N VAL A 58 -6.24 -5.29 -3.38
CA VAL A 58 -6.19 -6.22 -4.52
C VAL A 58 -7.45 -6.12 -5.38
N ARG A 59 -8.63 -6.06 -4.75
CA ARG A 59 -9.90 -5.85 -5.45
C ARG A 59 -9.89 -4.53 -6.22
N GLY A 60 -9.45 -3.44 -5.60
CA GLY A 60 -9.33 -2.13 -6.26
C GLY A 60 -8.39 -2.16 -7.48
N MET A 61 -7.26 -2.85 -7.38
CA MET A 61 -6.34 -3.05 -8.50
C MET A 61 -7.00 -3.81 -9.65
N ILE A 62 -7.62 -4.96 -9.38
CA ILE A 62 -8.28 -5.76 -10.42
C ILE A 62 -9.36 -4.95 -11.14
N LEU A 63 -10.23 -4.25 -10.40
CA LEU A 63 -11.32 -3.47 -10.96
C LEU A 63 -10.85 -2.26 -11.77
N SER A 64 -9.73 -1.64 -11.38
CA SER A 64 -9.15 -0.49 -12.08
C SER A 64 -8.19 -0.87 -13.21
N GLY A 65 -7.87 -2.16 -13.38
CA GLY A 65 -6.79 -2.62 -14.26
C GLY A 65 -5.39 -2.28 -13.74
N GLY A 66 -5.28 -1.96 -12.45
CA GLY A 66 -4.02 -1.73 -11.75
C GLY A 66 -3.26 -3.03 -11.45
N LEU A 67 -2.04 -2.87 -10.94
CA LEU A 67 -1.15 -3.99 -10.60
C LEU A 67 -0.23 -3.62 -9.44
N PRO A 68 0.19 -4.60 -8.61
CA PRO A 68 1.15 -4.36 -7.56
C PRO A 68 2.54 -4.13 -8.16
N LEU A 69 3.25 -3.12 -7.65
CA LEU A 69 4.60 -2.80 -8.08
C LEU A 69 5.53 -2.80 -6.87
N ILE A 70 6.60 -3.58 -6.96
CA ILE A 70 7.62 -3.69 -5.92
C ILE A 70 8.83 -2.86 -6.34
N VAL A 71 9.30 -2.04 -5.41
CA VAL A 71 10.52 -1.23 -5.54
C VAL A 71 11.49 -1.60 -4.43
N ASP A 72 12.78 -1.46 -4.68
CA ASP A 72 13.80 -1.70 -3.64
C ASP A 72 14.02 -0.46 -2.75
N ALA A 73 14.81 -0.64 -1.69
CA ALA A 73 15.09 0.41 -0.71
C ALA A 73 15.84 1.61 -1.33
N ASP A 74 16.70 1.37 -2.32
CA ASP A 74 17.48 2.44 -2.98
C ASP A 74 16.58 3.26 -3.91
N GLU A 75 15.69 2.61 -4.65
CA GLU A 75 14.65 3.24 -5.47
C GLU A 75 13.74 4.12 -4.61
N LEU A 76 13.36 3.63 -3.43
CA LEU A 76 12.54 4.35 -2.45
C LEU A 76 13.28 5.55 -1.85
N ALA A 77 14.52 5.38 -1.41
CA ALA A 77 15.36 6.46 -0.87
C ALA A 77 15.54 7.59 -1.90
N LYS A 78 15.80 7.23 -3.16
CA LYS A 78 15.95 8.21 -4.22
C LYS A 78 14.63 8.93 -4.55
N ALA A 79 13.49 8.25 -4.44
CA ALA A 79 12.19 8.91 -4.61
C ALA A 79 11.92 9.92 -3.48
N ASN A 80 12.20 9.56 -2.23
CA ASN A 80 12.06 10.48 -1.09
C ASN A 80 12.92 11.74 -1.26
N GLU A 81 14.18 11.57 -1.69
CA GLU A 81 15.09 12.70 -1.97
C GLU A 81 14.50 13.64 -3.04
N LEU A 82 14.04 13.10 -4.16
CA LEU A 82 13.48 13.88 -5.27
C LEU A 82 12.18 14.61 -4.88
N ALA A 83 11.32 13.97 -4.09
CA ALA A 83 10.09 14.59 -3.59
C ALA A 83 10.38 15.85 -2.78
N ARG A 84 11.41 15.80 -1.94
CA ARG A 84 11.86 16.96 -1.16
C ARG A 84 12.51 18.02 -2.05
N GLU A 85 13.43 17.61 -2.91
CA GLU A 85 14.26 18.53 -3.71
C GLU A 85 13.45 19.30 -4.75
N HIS A 86 12.47 18.66 -5.38
CA HIS A 86 11.75 19.24 -6.51
C HIS A 86 10.30 19.60 -6.22
N ALA A 87 9.67 19.00 -5.21
CA ALA A 87 8.28 19.27 -4.85
C ALA A 87 8.13 19.87 -3.45
N ASN A 88 9.22 19.99 -2.67
CA ASN A 88 9.20 20.45 -1.29
C ASN A 88 8.20 19.66 -0.40
N ILE A 89 8.09 18.35 -0.64
CA ILE A 89 7.21 17.45 0.11
C ILE A 89 8.05 16.67 1.12
N ASP A 90 7.78 16.85 2.42
CA ASP A 90 8.46 16.14 3.51
C ASP A 90 7.72 14.87 3.95
N ALA A 91 7.64 13.92 3.01
CA ALA A 91 7.04 12.62 3.27
C ALA A 91 8.00 11.68 4.01
N SER A 92 7.45 10.67 4.69
CA SER A 92 8.24 9.54 5.20
C SER A 92 8.87 8.76 4.04
N LEU A 93 9.82 7.87 4.36
CA LEU A 93 10.48 7.03 3.36
C LEU A 93 9.45 6.18 2.59
N THR A 94 8.61 5.42 3.29
CA THR A 94 7.52 4.63 2.70
C THR A 94 6.45 5.50 2.05
N GLY A 95 6.24 6.71 2.56
CA GLY A 95 5.33 7.69 1.97
C GLY A 95 5.70 8.19 0.58
N SER A 96 6.94 7.96 0.17
CA SER A 96 7.41 8.26 -1.18
C SER A 96 7.28 7.08 -2.17
N ALA A 97 6.71 5.94 -1.75
CA ALA A 97 6.62 4.72 -2.57
C ALA A 97 5.87 4.93 -3.89
N GLY A 98 4.83 5.77 -3.92
CA GLY A 98 4.11 6.11 -5.15
C GLY A 98 5.02 6.75 -6.21
N LEU A 99 5.93 7.64 -5.79
CA LEU A 99 6.90 8.27 -6.70
C LEU A 99 7.97 7.27 -7.16
N ALA A 100 8.43 6.39 -6.26
CA ALA A 100 9.35 5.32 -6.64
C ALA A 100 8.72 4.41 -7.71
N GLY A 101 7.45 4.03 -7.53
CA GLY A 101 6.69 3.25 -8.49
C GLY A 101 6.56 3.96 -9.85
N LEU A 102 6.22 5.25 -9.87
CA LEU A 102 6.16 6.00 -11.12
C LEU A 102 7.52 6.02 -11.85
N ARG A 103 8.62 6.24 -11.13
CA ARG A 103 9.97 6.22 -11.72
C ARG A 103 10.29 4.89 -12.37
N ARG A 104 9.90 3.79 -11.73
CA ARG A 104 10.04 2.41 -12.26
C ARG A 104 9.21 2.23 -13.54
N LEU A 105 7.96 2.69 -13.57
CA LEU A 105 7.09 2.61 -14.75
C LEU A 105 7.63 3.41 -15.94
N ILE A 106 8.17 4.62 -15.68
CA ILE A 106 8.83 5.44 -16.71
C ILE A 106 10.06 4.72 -17.25
N LYS A 107 10.92 4.18 -16.37
CA LYS A 107 12.13 3.43 -16.76
C LYS A 107 11.79 2.21 -17.62
N SER A 108 10.67 1.56 -17.35
CA SER A 108 10.14 0.43 -18.13
C SER A 108 9.32 0.83 -19.36
N LYS A 109 9.19 2.13 -19.67
CA LYS A 109 8.40 2.67 -20.79
C LYS A 109 6.90 2.31 -20.75
N LEU A 110 6.38 2.02 -19.55
CA LEU A 110 4.96 1.76 -19.32
C LEU A 110 4.17 3.06 -19.07
N VAL A 111 4.86 4.10 -18.63
CA VAL A 111 4.35 5.48 -18.57
C VAL A 111 5.18 6.33 -19.52
N GLN A 112 4.51 7.13 -20.35
CA GLN A 112 5.15 7.91 -21.41
C GLN A 112 5.02 9.42 -21.18
N GLN A 113 5.86 10.18 -21.88
CA GLN A 113 5.80 11.63 -21.85
C GLN A 113 4.42 12.11 -22.33
N GLY A 114 3.81 13.02 -21.57
CA GLY A 114 2.49 13.59 -21.87
C GLY A 114 1.33 12.93 -21.13
N GLU A 115 1.55 11.77 -20.51
CA GLU A 115 0.56 11.18 -19.61
C GLU A 115 0.40 12.00 -18.33
N ARG A 116 -0.82 11.99 -17.77
CA ARG A 116 -1.15 12.68 -16.52
C ARG A 116 -1.24 11.66 -15.40
N CYS A 117 -0.27 11.69 -14.49
CA CYS A 117 -0.23 10.79 -13.35
C CYS A 117 -0.50 11.57 -12.05
N GLY A 118 -1.44 11.09 -11.24
CA GLY A 118 -1.58 11.51 -9.85
C GLY A 118 -0.72 10.60 -8.97
N ILE A 119 -0.04 11.18 -7.98
CA ILE A 119 0.76 10.44 -6.99
C ILE A 119 0.32 10.88 -5.60
N LEU A 120 0.11 9.92 -4.72
CA LEU A 120 -0.14 10.18 -3.31
C LEU A 120 1.17 10.07 -2.53
N PHE A 121 1.46 11.09 -1.73
CA PHE A 121 2.50 11.04 -0.71
C PHE A 121 1.82 10.80 0.65
N THR A 122 2.10 9.66 1.28
CA THR A 122 1.34 9.19 2.46
C THR A 122 2.23 9.07 3.69
N GLY A 123 1.87 9.73 4.78
CA GLY A 123 2.67 9.74 6.01
C GLY A 123 3.73 10.84 5.97
N ALA A 124 3.78 11.61 7.05
CA ALA A 124 4.77 12.65 7.25
C ALA A 124 6.08 12.04 7.74
N ARG A 125 7.22 12.69 7.44
CA ARG A 125 8.50 12.33 8.04
C ARG A 125 8.36 12.34 9.57
N GLU A 126 8.85 11.29 10.22
CA GLU A 126 8.98 11.29 11.67
C GLU A 126 9.89 12.45 12.07
N SER A 127 9.29 13.43 12.73
CA SER A 127 10.00 14.51 13.38
C SER A 127 10.14 14.14 14.84
N LYS A 128 11.35 14.26 15.37
CA LYS A 128 11.55 14.12 16.80
C LYS A 128 10.68 15.16 17.50
N CYS A 129 9.83 14.71 18.42
CA CYS A 129 9.15 15.64 19.30
C CYS A 129 10.19 16.19 20.28
N ASP A 130 10.65 17.41 20.03
CA ASP A 130 11.60 18.11 20.92
C ASP A 130 10.90 18.75 22.13
N LEU A 131 9.57 18.62 22.22
CA LEU A 131 8.84 19.03 23.41
C LEU A 131 9.25 18.11 24.58
N PRO A 132 9.69 18.67 25.72
CA PRO A 132 10.00 17.85 26.88
C PRO A 132 8.74 17.15 27.35
N ALA A 133 8.83 15.84 27.56
CA ALA A 133 7.78 15.10 28.21
C ALA A 133 7.60 15.67 29.62
N ILE A 134 6.39 16.12 29.96
CA ILE A 134 6.09 16.71 31.27
C ILE A 134 5.81 15.54 32.21
N PRO A 135 6.72 15.14 33.13
CA PRO A 135 6.61 13.88 33.86
C PRO A 135 5.30 13.74 34.62
N ASP A 136 4.83 14.84 35.22
CA ASP A 136 3.57 14.90 35.98
C ASP A 136 2.30 14.80 35.11
N LYS A 137 2.46 14.76 33.79
CA LYS A 137 1.37 14.57 32.81
C LYS A 137 1.51 13.27 32.01
N ILE A 138 2.48 12.41 32.35
CA ILE A 138 2.67 11.11 31.71
C ILE A 138 2.04 10.06 32.62
N VAL A 139 1.02 9.38 32.11
CA VAL A 139 0.47 8.18 32.75
C VAL A 139 1.08 6.98 32.05
N THR A 140 1.86 6.18 32.79
CA THR A 140 2.40 4.91 32.31
C THR A 140 1.47 3.79 32.76
N LEU A 141 1.02 2.98 31.81
CA LEU A 141 0.14 1.84 32.06
C LEU A 141 0.87 0.56 31.66
N THR A 142 0.64 -0.48 32.45
CA THR A 142 1.14 -1.84 32.25
C THR A 142 -0.04 -2.78 32.00
N ALA A 143 0.26 -4.02 31.61
CA ALA A 143 -0.77 -5.03 31.32
C ALA A 143 -1.66 -5.37 32.54
N GLU A 144 -1.18 -5.08 33.75
CA GLU A 144 -1.89 -5.36 35.02
C GLU A 144 -2.76 -4.19 35.48
N ASP A 145 -2.67 -3.03 34.82
CA ASP A 145 -3.40 -1.84 35.22
C ASP A 145 -4.85 -1.87 34.74
N ASP A 146 -5.76 -1.49 35.64
CA ASP A 146 -7.19 -1.40 35.37
C ASP A 146 -7.51 -0.14 34.55
N LEU A 147 -7.69 -0.34 33.24
CA LEU A 147 -7.99 0.73 32.27
C LEU A 147 -9.33 1.42 32.49
N SER A 148 -10.26 0.83 33.27
CA SER A 148 -11.56 1.44 33.55
C SER A 148 -11.42 2.77 34.33
N LYS A 149 -10.30 2.95 35.03
CA LYS A 149 -9.98 4.16 35.79
C LYS A 149 -9.54 5.36 34.94
N LEU A 150 -9.36 5.17 33.64
CA LEU A 150 -9.00 6.25 32.69
C LEU A 150 -10.22 6.90 32.04
N THR A 151 -11.40 6.30 32.20
CA THR A 151 -12.64 6.74 31.55
C THR A 151 -13.57 7.54 32.46
N ASP A 152 -13.19 7.77 33.72
CA ASP A 152 -13.87 8.67 34.68
C ASP A 152 -13.40 10.13 34.52
#